data_AF-A0AAV8ZNK3-F1
#
_entry.id   AF-A0AAV8ZNK3-F1
#
_cell.length_a   1.000
_cell.length_b   1.000
_cell.length_c   1.000
_cell.angle_alpha   90.00
_cell.angle_beta   90.00
_cell.angle_gamma   90.00
#
_symmetry.space_group_name_H-M   'P 1'
#
loop_
_entity.id
_entity.type
_entity.pdbx_description
1 polymer ?
#
loop_
_entity_poly.entity_id
_entity_poly.type
_entity_poly.pdbx_seq_one_letter_code
_entity_poly.pdbx_strand_id
1 'polypeptide(L)'
;MLLEMQPFSAFMNVESTRSYIDDLYSQDPNKCLASIICIKNSVIGSNRHKESVIAQGIVPRLIYLLKDTNTKIVVRIEAAVTIGSLAKGTEDHIELLINSGSVHILLDVLEENEPRLIDACLCCLRTLAQQNSTPITICSLKNLHKLLSFAESKESLQRQSCVASILSFACKNIAEQNVLCSVGAPAILASLLSVQNYSVRIPVITCLASMCWNNQMVANEIINTACKDIKVHDYLATLISRDQPTEIQLESARCLTNLHRAGAIPSYDPIITYRTLPCLVRLCQIEHLESHRALAADTLAYLTEVDSNLQQVAAISNQLVSALVELLKCPSIAARQAAFRYADTKISNLPSLKNIERDRRAGVSGRDNVFNIVGEAQKRPNDFLKTLRSDSFKTEFIDGLVNCEIDEDLYCSHHEADNRILFHISKLPESINVVIRASDTDILIIAVGNLHKLTNKVHIWIKTGLQSKNTLRYVSVNDIYTSLGDILSQALPAYHALTGSDYTASFARKEANPNFFNPEEHGWLLVDGRYQLEWFIGPQTPSTLEEICKIPAPDIDEDDVFYNASSDEDE
;
A
#
# COMPACT_ATOMS: atom_id res chain seq x y z
N MET A 1 -20.90 -51.89 8.31
CA MET A 1 -20.86 -50.76 7.37
C MET A 1 -21.84 -49.71 7.88
N LEU A 2 -21.41 -48.88 8.83
CA LEU A 2 -22.21 -47.80 9.43
C LEU A 2 -21.26 -46.65 9.74
N LEU A 3 -21.37 -45.58 8.97
CA LEU A 3 -20.75 -44.29 9.21
C LEU A 3 -21.90 -43.28 9.19
N GLU A 4 -22.56 -43.11 10.34
CA GLU A 4 -23.42 -41.96 10.57
C GLU A 4 -22.54 -40.80 11.02
N MET A 5 -22.38 -39.83 10.13
CA MET A 5 -21.84 -38.52 10.46
C MET A 5 -22.79 -37.83 11.44
N GLN A 6 -22.32 -37.51 12.65
CA GLN A 6 -23.08 -36.66 13.56
C GLN A 6 -23.06 -35.20 13.06
N PRO A 7 -24.21 -34.50 13.12
CA PRO A 7 -24.28 -33.10 12.70
C PRO A 7 -23.63 -32.19 13.74
N PHE A 8 -22.85 -31.22 13.25
CA PHE A 8 -22.33 -30.08 14.01
C PHE A 8 -23.50 -29.33 14.69
N SER A 9 -23.65 -29.47 16.00
CA SER A 9 -24.65 -28.70 16.77
C SER A 9 -24.06 -27.35 17.18
N ALA A 10 -24.32 -26.34 16.36
CA ALA A 10 -24.08 -24.94 16.68
C ALA A 10 -25.18 -24.41 17.63
N PHE A 11 -25.26 -24.93 18.85
CA PHE A 11 -26.03 -24.32 19.95
C PHE A 11 -25.39 -24.71 21.29
N MET A 12 -24.49 -23.86 21.81
CA MET A 12 -24.08 -23.96 23.21
C MET A 12 -25.23 -23.49 24.09
N ASN A 13 -25.88 -24.44 24.75
CA ASN A 13 -26.94 -24.21 25.72
C ASN A 13 -26.36 -23.57 26.99
N VAL A 14 -27.06 -22.63 27.63
CA VAL A 14 -26.56 -21.89 28.81
C VAL A 14 -26.21 -22.82 29.98
N GLU A 15 -26.84 -24.00 30.06
CA GLU A 15 -26.53 -25.05 31.05
C GLU A 15 -25.20 -25.75 30.81
N SER A 16 -24.78 -25.97 29.54
CA SER A 16 -23.46 -26.54 29.25
C SER A 16 -22.33 -25.56 29.51
N THR A 17 -22.64 -24.26 29.58
CA THR A 17 -21.68 -23.20 29.89
C THR A 17 -21.23 -23.24 31.36
N ARG A 18 -22.11 -23.66 32.28
CA ARG A 18 -21.78 -23.72 33.72
C ARG A 18 -20.99 -24.97 34.12
N SER A 19 -21.27 -26.13 33.52
CA SER A 19 -20.69 -27.39 34.01
C SER A 19 -19.17 -27.45 33.82
N TYR A 20 -18.63 -26.97 32.69
CA TYR A 20 -17.18 -26.95 32.52
C TYR A 20 -16.52 -25.90 33.41
N ILE A 21 -17.17 -24.76 33.71
CA ILE A 21 -16.60 -23.76 34.64
C ILE A 21 -16.48 -24.37 36.03
N ASP A 22 -17.52 -25.05 36.52
CA ASP A 22 -17.46 -25.73 37.82
C ASP A 22 -16.34 -26.79 37.85
N ASP A 23 -16.21 -27.57 36.78
CA ASP A 23 -15.16 -28.59 36.66
C ASP A 23 -13.74 -27.99 36.55
N LEU A 24 -13.57 -26.76 36.04
CA LEU A 24 -12.30 -26.04 35.98
C LEU A 24 -11.74 -25.70 37.38
N TYR A 25 -12.64 -25.49 38.33
CA TYR A 25 -12.29 -25.23 39.74
C TYR A 25 -12.31 -26.49 40.61
N SER A 26 -12.59 -27.66 40.02
CA SER A 26 -12.57 -28.94 40.72
C SER A 26 -11.18 -29.28 41.24
N GLN A 27 -11.13 -29.89 42.43
CA GLN A 27 -9.91 -30.46 42.99
C GLN A 27 -9.52 -31.79 42.31
N ASP A 28 -10.43 -32.40 41.55
CA ASP A 28 -10.13 -33.57 40.73
C ASP A 28 -9.38 -33.13 39.45
N PRO A 29 -8.09 -33.47 39.30
CA PRO A 29 -7.30 -33.04 38.15
C PRO A 29 -7.84 -33.57 36.82
N ASN A 30 -8.57 -34.69 36.82
CA ASN A 30 -9.12 -35.26 35.60
C ASN A 30 -10.35 -34.46 35.13
N LYS A 31 -11.20 -34.01 36.04
CA LYS A 31 -12.31 -33.09 35.73
C LYS A 31 -11.80 -31.74 35.26
N CYS A 32 -10.82 -31.19 35.98
CA CYS A 32 -10.16 -29.96 35.58
C CYS A 32 -9.55 -30.08 34.17
N LEU A 33 -8.83 -31.18 33.88
CA LEU A 33 -8.25 -31.41 32.56
C LEU A 33 -9.33 -31.51 31.47
N ALA A 34 -10.38 -32.29 31.70
CA ALA A 34 -11.47 -32.44 30.74
C ALA A 34 -12.16 -31.10 30.43
N SER A 35 -12.36 -30.27 31.45
CA SER A 35 -12.89 -28.91 31.30
C SER A 35 -11.99 -28.02 30.44
N ILE A 36 -10.67 -27.97 30.73
CA ILE A 36 -9.75 -27.14 29.94
C ILE A 36 -9.74 -27.58 28.47
N ILE A 37 -9.73 -28.89 28.20
CA ILE A 37 -9.79 -29.42 26.84
C ILE A 37 -11.10 -28.99 26.14
N CYS A 38 -12.23 -29.03 26.86
CA CYS A 38 -13.51 -28.57 26.35
C CYS A 38 -13.47 -27.08 26.00
N ILE A 39 -12.95 -26.24 26.91
CA ILE A 39 -12.77 -24.80 26.70
C ILE A 39 -11.89 -24.55 25.46
N LYS A 40 -10.70 -25.17 25.37
CA LYS A 40 -9.81 -25.05 24.20
C LYS A 40 -10.56 -25.37 22.91
N ASN A 41 -11.24 -26.51 22.85
CA ASN A 41 -11.93 -26.94 21.64
C ASN A 41 -13.07 -25.98 21.25
N SER A 42 -13.72 -25.35 22.23
CA SER A 42 -14.80 -24.39 21.97
C SER A 42 -14.33 -23.06 21.35
N VAL A 43 -13.10 -22.64 21.65
CA VAL A 43 -12.58 -21.32 21.21
C VAL A 43 -11.84 -21.37 19.88
N ILE A 44 -11.46 -22.57 19.40
CA ILE A 44 -10.79 -22.74 18.11
C ILE A 44 -11.71 -22.25 16.98
N GLY A 45 -11.18 -21.37 16.13
CA GLY A 45 -11.89 -20.84 14.95
C GLY A 45 -13.01 -19.82 15.23
N SER A 46 -13.37 -19.55 16.49
CA SER A 46 -14.46 -18.61 16.84
C SER A 46 -13.95 -17.46 17.71
N ASN A 47 -13.98 -16.22 17.21
CA ASN A 47 -13.63 -15.05 18.02
C ASN A 47 -14.69 -14.74 19.08
N ARG A 48 -15.98 -15.01 18.79
CA ARG A 48 -17.07 -14.86 19.76
C ARG A 48 -16.90 -15.76 20.99
N HIS A 49 -16.45 -17.00 20.81
CA HIS A 49 -16.21 -17.90 21.94
C HIS A 49 -14.96 -17.50 22.74
N LYS A 50 -13.91 -17.02 22.06
CA LYS A 50 -12.72 -16.44 22.74
C LYS A 50 -13.13 -15.28 23.64
N GLU A 51 -13.87 -14.32 23.10
CA GLU A 51 -14.39 -13.16 23.83
C GLU A 51 -15.19 -13.60 25.07
N SER A 52 -16.14 -14.53 24.88
CA SER A 52 -16.95 -15.07 25.97
C SER A 52 -16.12 -15.72 27.08
N VAL A 53 -15.12 -16.54 26.72
CA VAL A 53 -14.24 -17.19 27.70
C VAL A 53 -13.38 -16.17 28.46
N ILE A 54 -12.88 -15.14 27.78
CA ILE A 54 -12.10 -14.06 28.39
C ILE A 54 -12.98 -13.24 29.35
N ALA A 55 -14.17 -12.82 28.90
CA ALA A 55 -15.13 -12.03 29.69
C ALA A 55 -15.62 -12.77 30.95
N GLN A 56 -15.64 -14.10 30.93
CA GLN A 56 -15.99 -14.93 32.09
C GLN A 56 -14.86 -15.05 33.13
N GLY A 57 -13.70 -14.42 32.92
CA GLY A 57 -12.59 -14.46 33.87
C GLY A 57 -11.88 -15.81 33.96
N ILE A 58 -11.96 -16.63 32.91
CA ILE A 58 -11.30 -17.95 32.85
C ILE A 58 -9.78 -17.82 32.75
N VAL A 59 -9.27 -16.76 32.12
CA VAL A 59 -7.83 -16.53 31.91
C VAL A 59 -7.02 -16.52 33.22
N PRO A 60 -7.38 -15.76 34.26
CA PRO A 60 -6.73 -15.84 35.58
C PRO A 60 -6.63 -17.26 36.16
N ARG A 61 -7.65 -18.09 35.96
CA ARG A 61 -7.65 -19.48 36.43
C ARG A 61 -6.67 -20.34 35.63
N LEU A 62 -6.61 -20.18 34.31
CA LEU A 62 -5.61 -20.87 33.48
C LEU A 62 -4.18 -20.48 33.88
N ILE A 63 -3.95 -19.19 34.17
CA ILE A 63 -2.67 -18.68 34.66
C ILE A 63 -2.31 -19.30 36.02
N TYR A 64 -3.27 -19.37 36.95
CA TYR A 64 -3.07 -20.02 38.25
C TYR A 64 -2.65 -21.49 38.09
N LEU A 65 -3.38 -22.24 37.27
CA LEU A 65 -3.11 -23.66 37.01
C LEU A 65 -1.74 -23.86 36.35
N LEU A 66 -1.35 -22.96 35.45
CA LEU A 66 -0.04 -22.99 34.80
C LEU A 66 1.10 -22.76 35.80
N LYS A 67 0.92 -21.80 36.73
CA LYS A 67 1.93 -21.40 37.72
C LYS A 67 2.12 -22.40 38.86
N ASP A 68 1.06 -23.09 39.28
CA ASP A 68 1.12 -24.00 40.43
C ASP A 68 1.89 -25.28 40.09
N THR A 69 3.08 -25.45 40.66
CA THR A 69 3.95 -26.61 40.46
C THR A 69 3.39 -27.90 41.06
N ASN A 70 2.39 -27.83 41.95
CA ASN A 70 1.69 -29.01 42.48
C ASN A 70 0.61 -29.53 41.52
N THR A 71 0.16 -28.70 40.57
CA THR A 71 -0.84 -29.09 39.58
C THR A 71 -0.23 -30.12 38.61
N LYS A 72 -1.00 -31.16 38.26
CA LYS A 72 -0.55 -32.21 37.33
C LYS A 72 -0.02 -31.59 36.04
N ILE A 73 1.13 -32.06 35.57
CA ILE A 73 1.80 -31.50 34.40
C ILE A 73 0.92 -31.41 33.15
N VAL A 74 0.07 -32.41 32.92
CA VAL A 74 -0.89 -32.43 31.79
C VAL A 74 -1.90 -31.28 31.85
N VAL A 75 -2.32 -30.86 33.04
CA VAL A 75 -3.23 -29.71 33.25
C VAL A 75 -2.47 -28.41 32.95
N ARG A 76 -1.21 -28.29 33.42
CA ARG A 76 -0.37 -27.12 33.17
C ARG A 76 -0.10 -26.92 31.68
N ILE A 77 0.25 -28.01 30.97
CA ILE A 77 0.44 -28.01 29.51
C ILE A 77 -0.83 -27.55 28.81
N GLU A 78 -1.98 -28.14 29.16
CA GLU A 78 -3.24 -27.80 28.50
C GLU A 78 -3.70 -26.37 28.81
N ALA A 79 -3.40 -25.84 30.01
CA ALA A 79 -3.62 -24.44 30.34
C ALA A 79 -2.82 -23.51 29.43
N ALA A 80 -1.52 -23.76 29.24
CA ALA A 80 -0.68 -22.98 28.30
C ALA A 80 -1.18 -23.06 26.85
N VAL A 81 -1.58 -24.26 26.39
CA VAL A 81 -2.17 -24.45 25.04
C VAL A 81 -3.50 -23.70 24.88
N THR A 82 -4.32 -23.66 25.93
CA THR A 82 -5.60 -22.96 25.91
C THR A 82 -5.39 -21.45 25.84
N ILE A 83 -4.47 -20.89 26.63
CA ILE A 83 -4.06 -19.48 26.52
C ILE A 83 -3.55 -19.18 25.09
N GLY A 84 -2.74 -20.08 24.52
CA GLY A 84 -2.28 -19.95 23.13
C GLY A 84 -3.41 -20.00 22.09
N SER A 85 -4.49 -20.72 22.35
CA SER A 85 -5.68 -20.76 21.48
C SER A 85 -6.50 -19.46 21.59
N LEU A 86 -6.59 -18.87 22.78
CA LEU A 86 -7.20 -17.56 23.00
C LEU A 86 -6.39 -16.45 22.32
N ALA A 87 -5.06 -16.56 22.32
CA ALA A 87 -4.14 -15.60 21.68
C ALA A 87 -4.26 -15.55 20.15
N LYS A 88 -4.91 -16.52 19.51
CA LYS A 88 -5.25 -16.50 18.06
C LYS A 88 -6.54 -15.73 17.78
N GLY A 89 -6.77 -14.67 18.56
CA GLY A 89 -7.97 -13.85 18.59
C GLY A 89 -7.80 -12.50 17.88
N THR A 90 -8.68 -11.54 18.19
CA THR A 90 -8.52 -10.13 17.84
C THR A 90 -7.45 -9.48 18.72
N GLU A 91 -7.01 -8.27 18.36
CA GLU A 91 -6.05 -7.49 19.15
C GLU A 91 -6.53 -7.27 20.59
N ASP A 92 -7.82 -6.97 20.79
CA ASP A 92 -8.43 -6.81 22.11
C ASP A 92 -8.26 -8.06 23.00
N HIS A 93 -8.45 -9.26 22.43
CA HIS A 93 -8.23 -10.50 23.17
C HIS A 93 -6.77 -10.61 23.64
N ILE A 94 -5.82 -10.27 22.78
CA ILE A 94 -4.40 -10.35 23.09
C ILE A 94 -4.02 -9.34 24.18
N GLU A 95 -4.52 -8.11 24.07
CA GLU A 95 -4.33 -7.08 25.09
C GLU A 95 -4.84 -7.55 26.45
N LEU A 96 -6.05 -8.13 26.51
CA LEU A 96 -6.61 -8.68 27.74
C LEU A 96 -5.77 -9.84 28.30
N LEU A 97 -5.25 -10.73 27.45
CA LEU A 97 -4.35 -11.81 27.88
C LEU A 97 -3.03 -11.26 28.45
N ILE A 98 -2.46 -10.22 27.83
CA ILE A 98 -1.23 -9.57 28.29
C ILE A 98 -1.47 -8.86 29.63
N ASN A 99 -2.56 -8.09 29.73
CA ASN A 99 -2.96 -7.37 30.94
C ASN A 99 -3.30 -8.33 32.10
N SER A 100 -3.71 -9.56 31.80
CA SER A 100 -3.90 -10.62 32.81
C SER A 100 -2.58 -11.17 33.39
N GLY A 101 -1.42 -10.74 32.87
CA GLY A 101 -0.10 -11.21 33.30
C GLY A 101 0.38 -12.51 32.63
N SER A 102 -0.28 -12.95 31.55
CA SER A 102 0.03 -14.24 30.89
C SER A 102 1.50 -14.33 30.46
N VAL A 103 2.06 -13.25 29.91
CA VAL A 103 3.46 -13.22 29.41
C VAL A 103 4.46 -13.48 30.54
N HIS A 104 4.29 -12.83 31.69
CA HIS A 104 5.21 -12.99 32.82
C HIS A 104 5.22 -14.44 33.31
N ILE A 105 4.04 -15.05 33.47
CA ILE A 105 3.94 -16.43 33.94
C ILE A 105 4.48 -17.43 32.91
N LEU A 106 4.24 -17.19 31.62
CA LEU A 106 4.82 -18.02 30.57
C LEU A 106 6.35 -17.99 30.59
N LEU A 107 6.95 -16.81 30.83
CA LEU A 107 8.41 -16.64 30.94
C LEU A 107 8.96 -17.29 32.21
N ASP A 108 8.28 -17.16 33.35
CA ASP A 108 8.68 -17.82 34.61
C ASP A 108 8.73 -19.34 34.45
N VAL A 109 7.73 -19.93 33.79
CA VAL A 109 7.65 -21.37 33.56
C VAL A 109 8.78 -21.89 32.66
N LEU A 110 9.38 -21.04 31.81
CA LEU A 110 10.55 -21.44 31.01
C LEU A 110 11.77 -21.78 31.87
N GLU A 111 11.82 -21.36 33.14
CA GLU A 111 12.90 -21.73 34.07
C GLU A 111 12.83 -23.18 34.55
N GLU A 112 11.71 -23.86 34.32
CA GLU A 112 11.54 -25.27 34.65
C GLU A 112 12.19 -26.20 33.62
N ASN A 113 12.28 -27.49 33.94
CA ASN A 113 12.98 -28.49 33.13
C ASN A 113 12.04 -29.46 32.40
N GLU A 114 10.75 -29.11 32.24
CA GLU A 114 9.76 -30.02 31.65
C GLU A 114 9.55 -29.74 30.15
N PRO A 115 10.05 -30.63 29.24
CA PRO A 115 10.16 -30.31 27.82
C PRO A 115 8.84 -29.95 27.14
N ARG A 116 7.76 -30.70 27.44
CA ARG A 116 6.46 -30.50 26.80
C ARG A 116 5.79 -29.20 27.26
N LEU A 117 6.04 -28.80 28.51
CA LEU A 117 5.52 -27.56 29.05
C LEU A 117 6.25 -26.35 28.45
N ILE A 118 7.58 -26.44 28.32
CA ILE A 118 8.39 -25.44 27.62
C ILE A 118 7.89 -25.25 26.18
N ASP A 119 7.65 -26.35 25.44
CA ASP A 119 7.18 -26.28 24.05
C ASP A 119 5.81 -25.58 23.95
N ALA A 120 4.89 -25.89 24.87
CA ALA A 120 3.58 -25.24 24.95
C ALA A 120 3.70 -23.74 25.26
N CYS A 121 4.56 -23.38 26.22
CA CYS A 121 4.78 -21.98 26.61
C CYS A 121 5.43 -21.17 25.48
N LEU A 122 6.45 -21.70 24.81
CA LEU A 122 7.09 -21.04 23.67
C LEU A 122 6.12 -20.87 22.50
N CYS A 123 5.26 -21.84 22.22
CA CYS A 123 4.23 -21.70 21.19
C CYS A 123 3.22 -20.60 21.54
N CYS A 124 2.81 -20.52 22.80
CA CYS A 124 1.92 -19.47 23.29
C CYS A 124 2.58 -18.09 23.20
N LEU A 125 3.80 -17.94 23.71
CA LEU A 125 4.60 -16.71 23.63
C LEU A 125 4.80 -16.24 22.19
N ARG A 126 5.12 -17.16 21.26
CA ARG A 126 5.22 -16.84 19.83
C ARG A 126 3.91 -16.25 19.29
N THR A 127 2.78 -16.85 19.65
CA THR A 127 1.46 -16.41 19.17
C THR A 127 1.14 -15.01 19.72
N LEU A 128 1.39 -14.77 21.00
CA LEU A 128 1.22 -13.46 21.63
C LEU A 128 2.14 -12.40 20.97
N ALA A 129 3.39 -12.77 20.67
CA ALA A 129 4.36 -11.88 20.05
C ALA A 129 4.01 -11.48 18.61
N GLN A 130 3.40 -12.39 17.84
CA GLN A 130 3.05 -12.18 16.42
C GLN A 130 2.03 -11.07 16.18
N GLN A 131 1.17 -10.74 17.16
CA GLN A 131 -0.05 -9.96 16.93
C GLN A 131 0.02 -8.48 17.37
N ASN A 132 1.22 -7.99 17.65
CA ASN A 132 1.71 -6.64 17.32
C ASN A 132 1.06 -5.31 17.80
N SER A 133 0.23 -5.22 18.86
CA SER A 133 -0.22 -3.89 19.35
C SER A 133 0.44 -3.39 20.65
N THR A 134 1.00 -4.27 21.48
CA THR A 134 1.67 -3.88 22.74
C THR A 134 3.16 -4.20 22.69
N PRO A 135 4.06 -3.30 23.15
CA PRO A 135 5.45 -3.65 23.38
C PRO A 135 5.47 -4.73 24.46
N ILE A 136 5.61 -5.98 24.04
CA ILE A 136 5.80 -7.05 25.01
C ILE A 136 7.19 -6.81 25.58
N THR A 137 7.25 -6.35 26.82
CA THR A 137 8.49 -6.29 27.59
C THR A 137 8.92 -7.72 27.94
N ILE A 138 9.16 -8.56 26.93
CA ILE A 138 9.77 -9.91 27.05
C ILE A 138 11.15 -9.80 27.70
N CYS A 139 11.76 -8.62 27.60
CA CYS A 139 13.19 -8.43 27.49
C CYS A 139 13.85 -8.00 28.80
N SER A 140 13.65 -8.75 29.88
CA SER A 140 14.73 -8.78 30.87
C SER A 140 15.93 -9.50 30.24
N LEU A 141 17.16 -9.06 30.54
CA LEU A 141 18.38 -9.72 30.02
C LEU A 141 18.38 -11.22 30.34
N LYS A 142 17.90 -11.58 31.54
CA LYS A 142 17.74 -12.97 31.98
C LYS A 142 16.83 -13.78 31.04
N ASN A 143 15.66 -13.24 30.71
CA ASN A 143 14.70 -13.91 29.83
C ASN A 143 15.26 -14.10 28.42
N LEU A 144 16.00 -13.11 27.90
CA LEU A 144 16.64 -13.21 26.58
C LEU A 144 17.71 -14.31 26.54
N HIS A 145 18.58 -14.38 27.54
CA HIS A 145 19.55 -15.48 27.64
C HIS A 145 18.87 -16.84 27.72
N LYS A 146 17.79 -16.94 28.51
CA LYS A 146 17.02 -18.18 28.63
C LYS A 146 16.36 -18.58 27.32
N LEU A 147 15.71 -17.64 26.62
CA LEU A 147 15.14 -17.88 25.30
C LEU A 147 16.20 -18.35 24.30
N LEU A 148 17.35 -17.67 24.25
CA LEU A 148 18.45 -18.05 23.36
C LEU A 148 19.01 -19.45 23.65
N SER A 149 18.99 -19.91 24.91
CA SER A 149 19.38 -21.28 25.24
C SER A 149 18.50 -22.34 24.55
N PHE A 150 17.23 -22.02 24.28
CA PHE A 150 16.30 -22.87 23.52
C PHE A 150 16.47 -22.76 22.00
N ALA A 151 17.30 -21.83 21.52
CA ALA A 151 17.69 -21.68 20.11
C ALA A 151 19.07 -22.28 19.80
N GLU A 152 19.71 -22.96 20.75
CA GLU A 152 20.97 -23.65 20.46
C GLU A 152 20.77 -24.83 19.50
N SER A 153 21.82 -25.19 18.77
CA SER A 153 21.78 -26.25 17.73
C SER A 153 21.38 -27.64 18.23
N LYS A 154 21.54 -27.91 19.54
CA LYS A 154 21.16 -29.16 20.21
C LYS A 154 19.66 -29.28 20.50
N GLU A 155 18.93 -28.16 20.47
CA GLU A 155 17.52 -28.11 20.85
C GLU A 155 16.60 -28.57 19.73
N SER A 156 15.32 -28.77 20.04
CA SER A 156 14.33 -29.18 19.05
C SER A 156 14.12 -28.09 17.98
N LEU A 157 13.84 -28.51 16.74
CA LEU A 157 13.56 -27.59 15.64
C LEU A 157 12.39 -26.64 15.95
N GLN A 158 11.39 -27.14 16.69
CA GLN A 158 10.25 -26.34 17.13
C GLN A 158 10.66 -25.22 18.07
N ARG A 159 11.55 -25.48 19.04
CA ARG A 159 12.06 -24.46 19.95
C ARG A 159 12.87 -23.39 19.23
N GLN A 160 13.80 -23.82 18.38
CA GLN A 160 14.61 -22.93 17.55
C GLN A 160 13.72 -21.99 16.71
N SER A 161 12.72 -22.55 16.02
CA SER A 161 11.74 -21.78 15.24
C SER A 161 10.91 -20.81 16.10
N CYS A 162 10.44 -21.27 17.28
CA CYS A 162 9.64 -20.43 18.17
C CYS A 162 10.46 -19.27 18.74
N VAL A 163 11.67 -19.52 19.23
CA VAL A 163 12.53 -18.49 19.81
C VAL A 163 12.90 -17.45 18.76
N ALA A 164 13.33 -17.87 17.56
CA ALA A 164 13.66 -16.93 16.50
C ALA A 164 12.45 -16.04 16.13
N SER A 165 11.24 -16.62 16.08
CA SER A 165 10.01 -15.84 15.87
C SER A 165 9.74 -14.87 17.01
N ILE A 166 9.82 -15.31 18.27
CA ILE A 166 9.60 -14.45 19.45
C ILE A 166 10.57 -13.26 19.42
N LEU A 167 11.85 -13.54 19.17
CA LEU A 167 12.90 -12.51 19.11
C LEU A 167 12.69 -11.53 17.96
N SER A 168 12.21 -11.98 16.79
CA SER A 168 11.92 -11.08 15.67
C SER A 168 10.84 -10.05 15.99
N PHE A 169 9.82 -10.43 16.78
CA PHE A 169 8.75 -9.51 17.22
C PHE A 169 9.12 -8.66 18.43
N ALA A 170 10.06 -9.13 19.25
CA ALA A 170 10.61 -8.38 20.37
C ALA A 170 11.64 -7.32 19.95
N CYS A 171 11.97 -7.24 18.65
CA CYS A 171 13.03 -6.43 18.08
C CYS A 171 12.45 -5.32 17.20
N LYS A 172 11.79 -4.33 17.81
CA LYS A 172 11.06 -3.25 17.12
C LYS A 172 11.83 -1.94 17.04
N ASN A 173 12.79 -1.72 17.92
CA ASN A 173 13.57 -0.47 17.97
C ASN A 173 15.08 -0.73 18.15
N ILE A 174 15.87 0.33 17.96
CA ILE A 174 17.34 0.29 18.04
C ILE A 174 17.84 -0.19 19.41
N ALA A 175 17.15 0.17 20.51
CA ALA A 175 17.55 -0.24 21.85
C ALA A 175 17.40 -1.77 22.02
N GLU A 176 16.26 -2.33 21.62
CA GLU A 176 16.01 -3.78 21.65
C GLU A 176 17.00 -4.54 20.76
N GLN A 177 17.24 -4.05 19.53
CA GLN A 177 18.23 -4.62 18.61
C GLN A 177 19.62 -4.70 19.26
N ASN A 178 20.06 -3.63 19.92
CA ASN A 178 21.36 -3.58 20.60
C ASN A 178 21.42 -4.54 21.79
N VAL A 179 20.33 -4.67 22.56
CA VAL A 179 20.25 -5.61 23.67
C VAL A 179 20.35 -7.05 23.15
N LEU A 180 19.59 -7.43 22.12
CA LEU A 180 19.69 -8.76 21.50
C LEU A 180 21.11 -9.03 20.98
N CYS A 181 21.74 -8.02 20.36
CA CYS A 181 23.12 -8.11 19.90
C CYS A 181 24.08 -8.38 21.08
N SER A 182 23.95 -7.64 22.17
CA SER A 182 24.82 -7.74 23.35
C SER A 182 24.75 -9.09 24.07
N VAL A 183 23.61 -9.79 24.01
CA VAL A 183 23.44 -11.12 24.61
C VAL A 183 23.93 -12.27 23.71
N GLY A 184 24.52 -11.96 22.55
CA GLY A 184 25.10 -12.95 21.62
C GLY A 184 24.11 -13.59 20.65
N ALA A 185 22.95 -12.98 20.43
CA ALA A 185 21.94 -13.50 19.48
C ALA A 185 22.49 -13.70 18.04
N PRO A 186 23.33 -12.82 17.46
CA PRO A 186 23.84 -13.01 16.10
C PRO A 186 24.56 -14.34 15.90
N ALA A 187 25.43 -14.73 16.84
CA ALA A 187 26.19 -15.98 16.76
C ALA A 187 25.29 -17.23 16.83
N ILE A 188 24.33 -17.23 17.76
CA ILE A 188 23.38 -18.34 17.93
C ILE A 188 22.50 -18.47 16.68
N LEU A 189 21.90 -17.37 16.22
CA LEU A 189 21.05 -17.35 15.03
C LEU A 189 21.82 -17.72 13.77
N ALA A 190 23.05 -17.23 13.60
CA ALA A 190 23.91 -17.60 12.47
C ALA A 190 24.17 -19.12 12.43
N SER A 191 24.40 -19.75 13.59
CA SER A 191 24.60 -21.21 13.66
C SER A 191 23.41 -22.00 13.10
N LEU A 192 22.20 -21.48 13.28
CA LEU A 192 20.94 -22.09 12.82
C LEU A 192 20.70 -21.95 11.31
N LEU A 193 21.37 -21.03 10.62
CA LEU A 193 21.30 -20.95 9.16
C LEU A 193 21.75 -22.26 8.50
N SER A 194 22.65 -23.00 9.15
CA SER A 194 23.14 -24.29 8.65
C SER A 194 22.18 -25.47 8.83
N VAL A 195 21.07 -25.30 9.55
CA VAL A 195 20.05 -26.34 9.77
C VAL A 195 19.28 -26.55 8.47
N GLN A 196 19.24 -27.78 7.96
CA GLN A 196 18.54 -28.14 6.72
C GLN A 196 17.02 -28.29 6.94
N ASN A 197 16.39 -27.25 7.50
CA ASN A 197 14.95 -27.19 7.70
C ASN A 197 14.43 -25.76 7.54
N TYR A 198 13.53 -25.55 6.59
CA TYR A 198 12.99 -24.23 6.28
C TYR A 198 12.13 -23.64 7.40
N SER A 199 11.47 -24.47 8.22
CA SER A 199 10.68 -24.02 9.38
C SER A 199 11.53 -23.36 10.47
N VAL A 200 12.84 -23.60 10.47
CA VAL A 200 13.82 -22.94 11.34
C VAL A 200 14.48 -21.78 10.59
N ARG A 201 14.97 -22.01 9.36
CA ARG A 201 15.70 -20.99 8.59
C ARG A 201 14.88 -19.72 8.37
N ILE A 202 13.60 -19.84 8.01
CA ILE A 202 12.75 -18.67 7.74
C ILE A 202 12.69 -17.75 8.97
N PRO A 203 12.22 -18.21 10.16
CA PRO A 203 12.22 -17.38 11.37
C PRO A 203 13.59 -16.81 11.75
N VAL A 204 14.66 -17.59 11.57
CA VAL A 204 16.04 -17.15 11.87
C VAL A 204 16.44 -15.98 10.97
N ILE A 205 16.21 -16.09 9.65
CA ILE A 205 16.51 -15.03 8.69
C ILE A 205 15.63 -13.81 8.95
N THR A 206 14.33 -14.01 9.24
CA THR A 206 13.42 -12.92 9.64
C THR A 206 13.93 -12.19 10.87
N CYS A 207 14.41 -12.92 11.89
CA CYS A 207 14.97 -12.33 13.10
C CYS A 207 16.25 -11.53 12.81
N LEU A 208 17.18 -12.08 12.03
CA LEU A 208 18.39 -11.36 11.61
C LEU A 208 18.05 -10.08 10.82
N ALA A 209 17.03 -10.15 9.95
CA ALA A 209 16.55 -9.00 9.19
C ALA A 209 15.94 -7.91 10.10
N SER A 210 15.16 -8.29 11.12
CA SER A 210 14.63 -7.35 12.13
C SER A 210 15.74 -6.73 12.98
N MET A 211 16.79 -7.50 13.30
CA MET A 211 17.91 -7.04 14.11
C MET A 211 18.75 -5.95 13.42
N CYS A 212 18.97 -6.07 12.10
CA CYS A 212 19.77 -5.09 11.35
C CYS A 212 18.96 -3.93 10.75
N TRP A 213 17.63 -3.90 10.89
CA TRP A 213 16.79 -2.85 10.32
C TRP A 213 17.19 -1.46 10.86
N ASN A 214 17.68 -0.59 9.97
CA ASN A 214 18.14 0.78 10.30
C ASN A 214 19.16 0.87 11.45
N ASN A 215 19.97 -0.18 11.65
CA ASN A 215 20.95 -0.22 12.73
C ASN A 215 22.32 -0.71 12.25
N GLN A 216 23.20 0.24 11.99
CA GLN A 216 24.54 -0.01 11.46
C GLN A 216 25.42 -0.85 12.39
N MET A 217 25.32 -0.65 13.71
CA MET A 217 26.14 -1.39 14.68
C MET A 217 25.81 -2.89 14.64
N VAL A 218 24.52 -3.22 14.73
CA VAL A 218 24.05 -4.61 14.70
C VAL A 218 24.24 -5.24 13.33
N ALA A 219 24.04 -4.46 12.25
CA ALA A 219 24.33 -4.92 10.89
C ALA A 219 25.82 -5.30 10.71
N ASN A 220 26.74 -4.49 11.24
CA ASN A 220 28.18 -4.78 11.22
C ASN A 220 28.55 -6.03 12.04
N GLU A 221 27.91 -6.24 13.19
CA GLU A 221 28.11 -7.47 13.96
C GLU A 221 27.63 -8.71 13.19
N ILE A 222 26.46 -8.62 12.56
CA ILE A 222 25.88 -9.73 11.78
C ILE A 222 26.77 -10.10 10.60
N ILE A 223 27.31 -9.14 9.83
CA ILE A 223 28.18 -9.47 8.68
C ILE A 223 29.52 -10.08 9.10
N ASN A 224 30.00 -9.78 10.31
CA ASN A 224 31.26 -10.30 10.84
C ASN A 224 31.08 -11.63 11.57
N THR A 225 29.84 -11.99 11.89
CA THR A 225 29.49 -13.31 12.42
C THR A 225 29.62 -14.36 11.32
N ALA A 226 30.14 -15.54 11.68
CA ALA A 226 30.30 -16.67 10.77
C ALA A 226 29.59 -17.93 11.29
N CYS A 227 29.07 -18.74 10.36
CA CYS A 227 28.54 -20.07 10.59
C CYS A 227 29.34 -21.07 9.75
N LYS A 228 29.98 -22.07 10.38
CA LYS A 228 30.83 -23.04 9.69
C LYS A 228 31.87 -22.37 8.79
N ASP A 229 32.53 -21.33 9.31
CA ASP A 229 33.52 -20.48 8.62
C ASP A 229 33.00 -19.67 7.43
N ILE A 230 31.68 -19.65 7.18
CA ILE A 230 31.03 -18.84 6.16
C ILE A 230 30.38 -17.63 6.84
N LYS A 231 30.69 -16.41 6.39
CA LYS A 231 30.05 -15.20 6.93
C LYS A 231 28.55 -15.20 6.66
N VAL A 232 27.76 -14.59 7.54
CA VAL A 232 26.28 -14.60 7.42
C VAL A 232 25.80 -14.10 6.05
N HIS A 233 26.36 -13.01 5.54
CA HIS A 233 25.94 -12.44 4.24
C HIS A 233 26.28 -13.36 3.06
N ASP A 234 27.43 -14.04 3.08
CA ASP A 234 27.79 -15.05 2.08
C ASP A 234 26.82 -16.24 2.13
N TYR A 235 26.45 -16.67 3.34
CA TYR A 235 25.48 -17.75 3.53
C TYR A 235 24.11 -17.36 2.98
N LEU A 236 23.60 -16.15 3.32
CA LEU A 236 22.34 -15.61 2.80
C LEU A 236 22.38 -15.49 1.27
N ALA A 237 23.53 -15.14 0.69
CA ALA A 237 23.71 -15.06 -0.76
C ALA A 237 23.61 -16.43 -1.45
N THR A 238 23.75 -17.55 -0.72
CA THR A 238 23.45 -18.89 -1.25
C THR A 238 21.94 -19.20 -1.20
N LEU A 239 21.23 -18.66 -0.22
CA LEU A 239 19.80 -18.92 0.02
C LEU A 239 18.86 -18.15 -0.93
N ILE A 240 19.37 -17.16 -1.66
CA ILE A 240 18.62 -16.46 -2.73
C ILE A 240 18.68 -17.17 -4.09
N SER A 241 19.31 -18.35 -4.17
CA SER A 241 19.43 -19.14 -5.39
C SER A 241 18.07 -19.72 -5.83
N ARG A 242 17.91 -19.98 -7.14
CA ARG A 242 16.62 -20.38 -7.74
C ARG A 242 16.10 -21.74 -7.30
N ASP A 243 16.99 -22.61 -6.82
CA ASP A 243 16.69 -23.94 -6.27
C ASP A 243 16.04 -23.87 -4.87
N GLN A 244 16.09 -22.73 -4.21
CA GLN A 244 15.50 -22.54 -2.88
C GLN A 244 14.00 -22.23 -2.97
N PRO A 245 13.21 -22.51 -1.91
CA PRO A 245 11.83 -22.06 -1.85
C PRO A 245 11.71 -20.52 -1.93
N THR A 246 10.65 -20.02 -2.56
CA THR A 246 10.41 -18.58 -2.74
C THR A 246 10.47 -17.79 -1.43
N GLU A 247 9.90 -18.34 -0.35
CA GLU A 247 9.90 -17.70 0.98
C GLU A 247 11.32 -17.50 1.52
N ILE A 248 12.19 -18.52 1.38
CA ILE A 248 13.61 -18.43 1.78
C ILE A 248 14.33 -17.37 0.96
N GLN A 249 14.08 -17.33 -0.36
CA GLN A 249 14.69 -16.34 -1.24
C GLN A 249 14.28 -14.91 -0.85
N LEU A 250 12.99 -14.68 -0.57
CA LEU A 250 12.46 -13.38 -0.15
C LEU A 250 13.06 -12.92 1.17
N GLU A 251 13.01 -13.78 2.19
CA GLU A 251 13.51 -13.46 3.52
C GLU A 251 15.03 -13.19 3.49
N SER A 252 15.78 -13.98 2.73
CA SER A 252 17.23 -13.78 2.58
C SER A 252 17.55 -12.48 1.84
N ALA A 253 16.82 -12.18 0.76
CA ALA A 253 16.99 -10.94 0.01
C ALA A 253 16.60 -9.70 0.86
N ARG A 254 15.57 -9.81 1.70
CA ARG A 254 15.18 -8.76 2.65
C ARG A 254 16.27 -8.53 3.70
N CYS A 255 16.82 -9.60 4.27
CA CYS A 255 17.93 -9.48 5.22
C CYS A 255 19.16 -8.81 4.59
N LEU A 256 19.55 -9.20 3.37
CA LEU A 256 20.66 -8.59 2.63
C LEU A 256 20.39 -7.12 2.30
N THR A 257 19.15 -6.79 1.93
CA THR A 257 18.72 -5.40 1.70
C THR A 257 18.86 -4.56 2.97
N ASN A 258 18.43 -5.08 4.13
CA ASN A 258 18.56 -4.37 5.41
C ASN A 258 20.03 -4.16 5.80
N LEU A 259 20.89 -5.16 5.60
CA LEU A 259 22.32 -5.04 5.84
C LEU A 259 22.97 -3.96 4.96
N HIS A 260 22.58 -3.89 3.68
CA HIS A 260 23.01 -2.81 2.78
C HIS A 260 22.50 -1.44 3.25
N ARG A 261 21.21 -1.32 3.52
CA ARG A 261 20.56 -0.06 3.92
C ARG A 261 21.03 0.46 5.28
N ALA A 262 21.47 -0.43 6.16
CA ALA A 262 22.14 -0.06 7.41
C ALA A 262 23.62 0.31 7.23
N GLY A 263 24.17 0.25 6.01
CA GLY A 263 25.54 0.64 5.69
C GLY A 263 26.60 -0.42 6.00
N ALA A 264 26.21 -1.69 6.22
CA ALA A 264 27.15 -2.78 6.47
C ALA A 264 27.71 -3.41 5.18
N ILE A 265 26.91 -3.39 4.10
CA ILE A 265 27.34 -3.87 2.77
C ILE A 265 27.22 -2.70 1.78
N PRO A 266 28.27 -2.35 1.03
CA PRO A 266 28.19 -1.28 0.04
C PRO A 266 27.30 -1.68 -1.15
N SER A 267 26.72 -0.70 -1.85
CA SER A 267 25.83 -0.98 -3.00
C SER A 267 26.53 -1.69 -4.16
N TYR A 268 27.80 -1.37 -4.40
CA TYR A 268 28.64 -2.00 -5.43
C TYR A 268 29.07 -3.43 -5.10
N ASP A 269 28.73 -3.95 -3.92
CA ASP A 269 29.03 -5.34 -3.58
C ASP A 269 28.30 -6.30 -4.55
N PRO A 270 28.98 -7.31 -5.11
CA PRO A 270 28.36 -8.28 -6.02
C PRO A 270 27.13 -8.99 -5.46
N ILE A 271 27.08 -9.22 -4.14
CA ILE A 271 25.92 -9.83 -3.47
C ILE A 271 24.69 -8.93 -3.62
N ILE A 272 24.86 -7.61 -3.54
CA ILE A 272 23.77 -6.66 -3.67
C ILE A 272 23.42 -6.47 -5.14
N THR A 273 24.38 -6.04 -5.96
CA THR A 273 24.13 -5.64 -7.35
C THR A 273 23.77 -6.83 -8.25
N TYR A 274 24.47 -7.97 -8.12
CA TYR A 274 24.35 -9.09 -9.07
C TYR A 274 23.60 -10.30 -8.54
N ARG A 275 23.24 -10.34 -7.25
CA ARG A 275 22.42 -11.42 -6.69
C ARG A 275 21.10 -10.95 -6.10
N THR A 276 21.14 -10.05 -5.11
CA THR A 276 19.96 -9.62 -4.35
C THR A 276 18.97 -8.87 -5.25
N LEU A 277 19.44 -7.85 -5.98
CA LEU A 277 18.60 -7.08 -6.89
C LEU A 277 17.96 -7.95 -7.99
N PRO A 278 18.71 -8.76 -8.77
CA PRO A 278 18.10 -9.65 -9.77
C PRO A 278 17.15 -10.69 -9.18
N CYS A 279 17.42 -11.17 -7.96
CA CYS A 279 16.51 -12.07 -7.24
C CYS A 279 15.16 -11.38 -7.00
N LEU A 280 15.15 -10.20 -6.40
CA LEU A 280 13.93 -9.44 -6.11
C LEU A 280 13.14 -9.09 -7.39
N VAL A 281 13.85 -8.69 -8.45
CA VAL A 281 13.23 -8.39 -9.75
C VAL A 281 12.52 -9.61 -10.35
N ARG A 282 13.15 -10.78 -10.25
CA ARG A 282 12.53 -12.05 -10.66
C ARG A 282 11.33 -12.39 -9.79
N LEU A 283 11.41 -12.18 -8.48
CA LEU A 283 10.32 -12.51 -7.55
C LEU A 283 9.09 -11.59 -7.70
N CYS A 284 9.21 -10.48 -8.42
CA CYS A 284 8.07 -9.62 -8.80
C CYS A 284 7.21 -10.20 -9.94
N GLN A 285 7.73 -11.18 -10.71
CA GLN A 285 7.05 -11.71 -11.91
C GLN A 285 5.73 -12.40 -11.58
N ILE A 286 4.80 -12.41 -12.56
CA ILE A 286 3.42 -12.90 -12.41
C ILE A 286 3.31 -14.39 -12.05
N GLU A 287 4.37 -15.17 -12.27
CA GLU A 287 4.48 -16.59 -11.91
C GLU A 287 4.50 -16.86 -10.41
N HIS A 288 4.70 -15.83 -9.58
CA HIS A 288 4.72 -15.93 -8.13
C HIS A 288 3.40 -15.51 -7.49
N LEU A 289 3.14 -16.01 -6.28
CA LEU A 289 1.97 -15.60 -5.48
C LEU A 289 1.95 -14.08 -5.29
N GLU A 290 0.76 -13.48 -5.30
CA GLU A 290 0.58 -12.03 -5.15
C GLU A 290 1.25 -11.46 -3.90
N SER A 291 1.14 -12.16 -2.76
CA SER A 291 1.80 -11.79 -1.50
C SER A 291 3.33 -11.76 -1.63
N HIS A 292 3.90 -12.75 -2.33
CA HIS A 292 5.34 -12.83 -2.60
C HIS A 292 5.82 -11.71 -3.51
N ARG A 293 5.06 -11.44 -4.59
CA ARG A 293 5.37 -10.36 -5.53
C ARG A 293 5.31 -8.99 -4.85
N ALA A 294 4.30 -8.76 -4.01
CA ALA A 294 4.16 -7.54 -3.23
C ALA A 294 5.37 -7.32 -2.30
N LEU A 295 5.74 -8.35 -1.53
CA LEU A 295 6.90 -8.27 -0.63
C LEU A 295 8.22 -8.08 -1.40
N ALA A 296 8.38 -8.74 -2.55
CA ALA A 296 9.55 -8.58 -3.41
C ALA A 296 9.69 -7.13 -3.93
N ALA A 297 8.58 -6.57 -4.43
CA ALA A 297 8.54 -5.20 -4.95
C ALA A 297 8.82 -4.17 -3.84
N ASP A 298 8.26 -4.38 -2.65
CA ASP A 298 8.50 -3.52 -1.49
C ASP A 298 9.96 -3.54 -1.06
N THR A 299 10.53 -4.74 -0.95
CA THR A 299 11.95 -4.92 -0.62
C THR A 299 12.85 -4.30 -1.69
N LEU A 300 12.49 -4.42 -2.97
CA LEU A 300 13.23 -3.83 -4.08
C LEU A 300 13.16 -2.29 -4.08
N ALA A 301 12.00 -1.72 -3.77
CA ALA A 301 11.84 -0.28 -3.59
C ALA A 301 12.78 0.21 -2.50
N TYR A 302 12.76 -0.46 -1.34
CA TYR A 302 13.64 -0.11 -0.22
C TYR A 302 15.13 -0.29 -0.56
N LEU A 303 15.50 -1.34 -1.29
CA LEU A 303 16.87 -1.57 -1.74
C LEU A 303 17.40 -0.43 -2.62
N THR A 304 16.55 0.08 -3.52
CA THR A 304 16.97 1.03 -4.58
C THR A 304 16.71 2.49 -4.22
N GLU A 305 15.91 2.80 -3.20
CA GLU A 305 15.47 4.16 -2.86
C GLU A 305 16.61 5.20 -2.76
N VAL A 306 17.75 4.84 -2.18
CA VAL A 306 18.87 5.78 -1.94
C VAL A 306 20.08 5.62 -2.86
N ASP A 307 20.07 4.67 -3.81
CA ASP A 307 21.23 4.40 -4.67
C ASP A 307 20.88 4.47 -6.16
N SER A 308 21.40 5.49 -6.84
CA SER A 308 21.14 5.74 -8.26
C SER A 308 21.68 4.64 -9.18
N ASN A 309 22.76 3.95 -8.81
CA ASN A 309 23.31 2.87 -9.62
C ASN A 309 22.43 1.63 -9.53
N LEU A 310 21.96 1.27 -8.33
CA LEU A 310 21.01 0.18 -8.15
C LEU A 310 19.68 0.47 -8.86
N GLN A 311 19.20 1.72 -8.83
CA GLN A 311 18.04 2.14 -9.62
C GLN A 311 18.25 1.92 -11.11
N GLN A 312 19.41 2.32 -11.66
CA GLN A 312 19.74 2.12 -13.07
C GLN A 312 19.82 0.63 -13.44
N VAL A 313 20.50 -0.18 -12.62
CA VAL A 313 20.61 -1.64 -12.83
C VAL A 313 19.23 -2.31 -12.81
N ALA A 314 18.36 -1.92 -11.87
CA ALA A 314 16.99 -2.40 -11.83
C ALA A 314 16.17 -1.94 -13.05
N ALA A 315 16.32 -0.70 -13.49
CA ALA A 315 15.59 -0.13 -14.63
C ALA A 315 15.95 -0.76 -15.98
N ILE A 316 17.15 -1.31 -16.14
CA ILE A 316 17.58 -2.04 -17.35
C ILE A 316 16.91 -3.42 -17.42
N SER A 317 16.34 -3.92 -16.33
CA SER A 317 15.62 -5.20 -16.35
C SER A 317 14.30 -5.08 -17.11
N ASN A 318 14.30 -5.59 -18.35
CA ASN A 318 13.15 -5.60 -19.25
C ASN A 318 11.87 -6.20 -18.65
N GLN A 319 12.02 -7.08 -17.64
CA GLN A 319 10.91 -7.80 -17.02
C GLN A 319 10.32 -7.07 -15.81
N LEU A 320 11.03 -6.09 -15.23
CA LEU A 320 10.60 -5.45 -13.99
C LEU A 320 9.38 -4.54 -14.19
N VAL A 321 9.38 -3.77 -15.27
CA VAL A 321 8.30 -2.80 -15.55
C VAL A 321 6.98 -3.53 -15.77
N SER A 322 6.99 -4.61 -16.55
CA SER A 322 5.80 -5.44 -16.76
C SER A 322 5.29 -6.03 -15.45
N ALA A 323 6.18 -6.54 -14.60
CA ALA A 323 5.83 -7.13 -13.32
C ALA A 323 5.19 -6.13 -12.35
N LEU A 324 5.68 -4.88 -12.33
CA LEU A 324 5.13 -3.81 -11.48
C LEU A 324 3.79 -3.30 -11.98
N VAL A 325 3.59 -3.17 -13.30
CA VAL A 325 2.28 -2.84 -13.88
C VAL A 325 1.24 -3.89 -13.52
N GLU A 326 1.61 -5.17 -13.60
CA GLU A 326 0.74 -6.26 -13.18
C GLU A 326 0.50 -6.32 -11.65
N LEU A 327 1.35 -5.68 -10.84
CA LEU A 327 1.10 -5.52 -9.40
C LEU A 327 0.14 -4.36 -9.09
N LEU A 328 0.13 -3.32 -9.93
CA LEU A 328 -0.82 -2.20 -9.80
C LEU A 328 -2.27 -2.63 -10.08
N LYS A 329 -2.44 -3.68 -10.89
CA LYS A 329 -3.74 -4.30 -11.21
C LYS A 329 -4.23 -5.29 -10.15
N CYS A 330 -3.39 -5.65 -9.18
CA CYS A 330 -3.77 -6.62 -8.15
C CYS A 330 -4.82 -6.03 -7.19
N PRO A 331 -5.80 -6.83 -6.73
CA PRO A 331 -6.79 -6.39 -5.75
C PRO A 331 -6.15 -6.00 -4.40
N SER A 332 -5.03 -6.60 -4.02
CA SER A 332 -4.32 -6.26 -2.78
C SER A 332 -3.78 -4.83 -2.77
N ILE A 333 -4.18 -4.07 -1.75
CA ILE A 333 -3.66 -2.73 -1.47
C ILE A 333 -2.15 -2.76 -1.26
N ALA A 334 -1.64 -3.77 -0.55
CA ALA A 334 -0.20 -3.92 -0.28
C ALA A 334 0.61 -4.13 -1.56
N ALA A 335 0.08 -4.91 -2.52
CA ALA A 335 0.70 -5.11 -3.82
C ALA A 335 0.79 -3.81 -4.62
N ARG A 336 -0.30 -3.02 -4.64
CA ARG A 336 -0.34 -1.71 -5.30
C ARG A 336 0.62 -0.73 -4.64
N GLN A 337 0.61 -0.61 -3.31
CA GLN A 337 1.52 0.27 -2.55
C GLN A 337 3.00 -0.06 -2.78
N ALA A 338 3.36 -1.35 -2.81
CA ALA A 338 4.72 -1.78 -3.08
C ALA A 338 5.19 -1.36 -4.49
N ALA A 339 4.33 -1.53 -5.50
CA ALA A 339 4.62 -1.08 -6.86
C ALA A 339 4.74 0.45 -6.95
N PHE A 340 3.91 1.20 -6.22
CA PHE A 340 4.00 2.67 -6.14
C PHE A 340 5.29 3.14 -5.48
N ARG A 341 5.69 2.55 -4.35
CA ARG A 341 6.96 2.91 -3.67
C ARG A 341 8.15 2.77 -4.62
N TYR A 342 8.20 1.71 -5.42
CA TYR A 342 9.24 1.57 -6.44
C TYR A 342 9.13 2.60 -7.58
N ALA A 343 7.92 2.93 -8.01
CA ALA A 343 7.73 3.94 -9.06
C ALA A 343 8.16 5.34 -8.59
N ASP A 344 7.89 5.69 -7.32
CA ASP A 344 8.24 6.97 -6.71
C ASP A 344 9.76 7.14 -6.52
N THR A 345 10.48 6.08 -6.13
CA THR A 345 11.95 6.12 -6.05
C THR A 345 12.61 6.37 -7.40
N LYS A 346 11.92 6.02 -8.50
CA LYS A 346 12.34 6.32 -9.88
C LYS A 346 11.99 7.75 -10.31
N ILE A 347 10.92 8.36 -9.78
CA ILE A 347 10.48 9.71 -10.15
C ILE A 347 11.28 10.79 -9.41
N SER A 348 11.72 10.51 -8.18
CA SER A 348 12.39 11.49 -7.31
C SER A 348 13.88 11.73 -7.61
N ASN A 349 14.61 10.75 -8.16
CA ASN A 349 16.09 10.81 -8.27
C ASN A 349 16.68 10.67 -9.69
N LEU A 350 15.85 10.68 -10.75
CA LEU A 350 16.35 10.73 -12.12
C LEU A 350 16.60 12.19 -12.55
N PRO A 351 17.83 12.60 -12.94
CA PRO A 351 17.94 13.73 -13.84
C PRO A 351 17.11 13.41 -15.07
N SER A 352 16.23 14.34 -15.46
CA SER A 352 15.35 14.13 -16.61
C SER A 352 16.18 13.64 -17.81
N LEU A 353 15.62 12.77 -18.65
CA LEU A 353 16.28 12.30 -19.87
C LEU A 353 16.86 13.49 -20.68
N LYS A 354 16.20 14.65 -20.63
CA LYS A 354 16.66 15.93 -21.19
C LYS A 354 18.00 16.42 -20.62
N ASN A 355 18.28 16.21 -19.34
CA ASN A 355 19.54 16.61 -18.68
C ASN A 355 20.69 15.69 -19.09
N ILE A 356 20.47 14.37 -19.13
CA ILE A 356 21.45 13.39 -19.61
C ILE A 356 21.76 13.63 -21.10
N GLU A 357 20.75 13.91 -21.91
CA GLU A 357 20.89 14.26 -23.33
C GLU A 357 21.61 15.61 -23.53
N ARG A 358 21.41 16.57 -22.62
CA ARG A 358 22.04 17.90 -22.63
C ARG A 358 23.52 17.84 -22.26
N ASP A 359 23.89 17.04 -21.25
CA ASP A 359 25.30 16.84 -20.86
C ASP A 359 26.07 16.06 -21.94
N ARG A 360 25.40 15.11 -22.61
CA ARG A 360 25.97 14.37 -23.74
C ARG A 360 26.16 15.23 -25.00
N ARG A 361 25.33 16.27 -25.19
CA ARG A 361 25.47 17.29 -26.25
C ARG A 361 26.51 18.36 -25.92
N ALA A 362 26.77 18.61 -24.63
CA ALA A 362 27.75 19.61 -24.18
C ALA A 362 29.20 19.15 -24.41
N GLY A 363 29.45 17.85 -24.54
CA GLY A 363 30.80 17.27 -24.70
C GLY A 363 31.31 17.09 -26.13
N VAL A 364 30.50 17.36 -27.17
CA VAL A 364 30.90 17.11 -28.57
C VAL A 364 30.54 18.29 -29.45
N SER A 365 31.42 19.29 -29.44
CA SER A 365 31.50 20.30 -30.49
C SER A 365 32.07 19.64 -31.75
N GLY A 366 31.21 19.35 -32.73
CA GLY A 366 31.60 18.87 -34.05
C GLY A 366 30.40 18.44 -34.86
N ARG A 367 29.97 19.30 -35.80
CA ARG A 367 29.18 18.86 -36.94
C ARG A 367 30.03 17.87 -37.75
N ASP A 368 29.35 16.92 -38.40
CA ASP A 368 29.87 15.84 -39.25
C ASP A 368 30.13 14.52 -38.51
N ASN A 369 29.06 13.73 -38.37
CA ASN A 369 29.07 12.30 -38.71
C ASN A 369 27.63 11.80 -38.83
N VAL A 370 27.23 11.46 -40.06
CA VAL A 370 25.99 10.76 -40.37
C VAL A 370 26.16 9.31 -39.91
N PHE A 371 25.62 8.98 -38.74
CA PHE A 371 25.50 7.58 -38.32
C PHE A 371 24.20 7.00 -38.89
N ASN A 372 24.34 6.14 -39.90
CA ASN A 372 23.27 5.28 -40.39
C ASN A 372 23.29 4.00 -39.55
N ILE A 373 22.28 3.78 -38.71
CA ILE A 373 22.13 2.57 -37.88
C ILE A 373 20.87 1.84 -38.34
N VAL A 374 20.99 1.08 -39.43
CA VAL A 374 19.98 0.07 -39.80
C VAL A 374 20.74 -1.14 -40.35
N GLY A 375 20.65 -2.27 -39.65
CA GLY A 375 21.06 -3.58 -40.14
C GLY A 375 19.91 -4.56 -39.93
N GLU A 376 19.73 -5.50 -40.85
CA GLU A 376 18.57 -6.41 -40.94
C GLU A 376 18.37 -7.34 -39.70
N ALA A 377 19.32 -7.36 -38.76
CA ALA A 377 19.26 -8.16 -37.53
C ALA A 377 18.98 -7.37 -36.25
N GLN A 378 18.74 -6.04 -36.29
CA GLN A 378 18.41 -5.25 -35.10
C GLN A 378 16.90 -5.12 -34.88
N LYS A 379 16.31 -6.00 -34.05
CA LYS A 379 15.03 -5.71 -33.39
C LYS A 379 15.31 -4.84 -32.15
N ARG A 380 14.83 -3.59 -32.16
CA ARG A 380 14.84 -2.71 -30.98
C ARG A 380 14.03 -3.36 -29.85
N PRO A 381 14.56 -3.47 -28.61
CA PRO A 381 13.76 -3.81 -27.45
C PRO A 381 12.65 -2.76 -27.26
N ASN A 382 11.48 -3.19 -26.79
CA ASN A 382 10.32 -2.31 -26.56
C ASN A 382 10.73 -1.03 -25.81
N ASP A 383 10.42 0.09 -26.45
CA ASP A 383 10.77 1.44 -26.02
C ASP A 383 10.08 1.77 -24.69
N PHE A 384 10.83 1.73 -23.58
CA PHE A 384 10.39 2.04 -22.21
C PHE A 384 9.64 3.38 -22.10
N LEU A 385 10.00 4.37 -22.94
CA LEU A 385 9.32 5.66 -22.99
C LEU A 385 7.92 5.57 -23.61
N LYS A 386 7.65 4.58 -24.46
CA LYS A 386 6.36 4.35 -25.10
C LYS A 386 5.37 3.70 -24.12
N THR A 387 5.84 2.85 -23.22
CA THR A 387 5.03 2.23 -22.14
C THR A 387 4.65 3.23 -21.06
N LEU A 388 5.56 4.11 -20.62
CA LEU A 388 5.22 5.22 -19.71
C LEU A 388 4.28 6.26 -20.35
N ARG A 389 4.25 6.30 -21.69
CA ARG A 389 3.31 7.14 -22.45
C ARG A 389 1.97 6.44 -22.70
N SER A 390 1.81 5.15 -22.38
CA SER A 390 0.56 4.44 -22.62
C SER A 390 -0.54 5.09 -21.76
N ASP A 391 -1.67 5.36 -22.40
CA ASP A 391 -2.79 5.97 -21.70
C ASP A 391 -3.37 5.00 -20.65
N SER A 392 -3.26 3.68 -20.83
CA SER A 392 -3.67 2.70 -19.81
C SER A 392 -2.90 2.87 -18.50
N PHE A 393 -1.57 3.07 -18.57
CA PHE A 393 -0.74 3.27 -17.38
C PHE A 393 -1.07 4.60 -16.70
N LYS A 394 -1.33 5.66 -17.46
CA LYS A 394 -1.66 6.98 -16.91
C LYS A 394 -3.02 7.02 -16.25
N THR A 395 -4.03 6.36 -16.80
CA THR A 395 -5.37 6.29 -16.21
C THR A 395 -5.34 5.54 -14.89
N GLU A 396 -4.68 4.38 -14.87
CA GLU A 396 -4.56 3.53 -13.69
C GLU A 396 -3.66 4.14 -12.60
N PHE A 397 -2.67 4.96 -13.00
CA PHE A 397 -1.84 5.76 -12.12
C PHE A 397 -2.61 6.93 -11.47
N ILE A 398 -3.54 7.56 -12.19
CA ILE A 398 -4.37 8.65 -11.67
C ILE A 398 -5.44 8.10 -10.71
N ASP A 399 -6.08 6.98 -11.05
CA ASP A 399 -7.09 6.33 -10.20
C ASP A 399 -6.52 5.84 -8.86
N GLY A 400 -5.21 5.56 -8.80
CA GLY A 400 -4.52 5.19 -7.55
C GLY A 400 -4.03 6.37 -6.69
N LEU A 401 -3.99 7.60 -7.23
CA LEU A 401 -3.41 8.78 -6.58
C LEU A 401 -4.44 9.79 -6.08
N VAL A 402 -5.65 9.78 -6.62
CA VAL A 402 -6.68 10.79 -6.33
C VAL A 402 -7.83 10.14 -5.58
N ASN A 403 -8.17 10.66 -4.39
CA ASN A 403 -9.50 10.46 -3.83
C ASN A 403 -10.49 11.14 -4.79
N CYS A 404 -11.02 10.38 -5.74
CA CYS A 404 -12.10 10.82 -6.61
C CYS A 404 -13.39 10.70 -5.80
N GLU A 405 -13.84 11.82 -5.25
CA GLU A 405 -15.16 11.92 -4.63
C GLU A 405 -16.08 12.59 -5.64
N ILE A 406 -17.09 11.86 -6.10
CA ILE A 406 -18.13 12.42 -6.96
C ILE A 406 -19.09 13.14 -6.02
N ASP A 407 -19.04 14.46 -6.02
CA ASP A 407 -19.98 15.28 -5.28
C ASP A 407 -21.30 15.36 -6.07
N GLU A 408 -22.28 14.52 -5.70
CA GLU A 408 -23.58 14.46 -6.35
C GLU A 408 -24.39 15.76 -6.18
N ASP A 409 -24.07 16.61 -5.19
CA ASP A 409 -24.69 17.93 -5.05
C ASP A 409 -24.29 18.89 -6.19
N LEU A 410 -23.24 18.56 -6.95
CA LEU A 410 -22.73 19.32 -8.09
C LEU A 410 -23.15 18.74 -9.46
N TYR A 411 -23.92 17.66 -9.48
CA TYR A 411 -24.46 17.06 -10.70
C TYR A 411 -25.60 17.92 -11.29
N CYS A 412 -25.60 18.12 -12.62
CA CYS A 412 -26.65 18.88 -13.30
C CYS A 412 -26.99 18.26 -14.66
N SER A 413 -28.29 18.16 -14.97
CA SER A 413 -28.83 17.63 -16.23
C SER A 413 -29.14 18.71 -17.29
N HIS A 414 -28.67 19.94 -17.08
CA HIS A 414 -28.86 21.04 -18.05
C HIS A 414 -28.02 20.86 -19.31
N HIS A 415 -28.57 21.28 -20.45
CA HIS A 415 -27.98 21.10 -21.79
C HIS A 415 -26.65 21.86 -22.00
N GLU A 416 -26.45 23.02 -21.36
CA GLU A 416 -25.21 23.81 -21.43
C GLU A 416 -24.67 24.09 -20.02
N ALA A 417 -23.47 23.57 -19.72
CA ALA A 417 -22.83 23.67 -18.41
C ALA A 417 -21.88 24.89 -18.29
N ASP A 418 -21.65 25.62 -19.38
CA ASP A 418 -20.54 26.56 -19.55
C ASP A 418 -20.55 27.71 -18.52
N ASN A 419 -21.75 28.23 -18.23
CA ASN A 419 -21.95 29.35 -17.31
C ASN A 419 -21.86 28.94 -15.83
N ARG A 420 -22.11 27.66 -15.50
CA ARG A 420 -22.11 27.17 -14.10
C ARG A 420 -20.71 26.85 -13.60
N ILE A 421 -19.77 26.55 -14.50
CA ILE A 421 -18.36 26.27 -14.15
C ILE A 421 -17.77 27.40 -13.30
N LEU A 422 -17.98 28.67 -13.68
CA LEU A 422 -17.49 29.80 -12.89
C LEU A 422 -18.20 29.99 -11.56
N PHE A 423 -19.50 29.66 -11.49
CA PHE A 423 -20.24 29.69 -10.24
C PHE A 423 -19.66 28.68 -9.24
N HIS A 424 -19.37 27.45 -9.68
CA HIS A 424 -18.71 26.45 -8.84
C HIS A 424 -17.33 26.92 -8.36
N ILE A 425 -16.55 27.54 -9.26
CA ILE A 425 -15.25 28.12 -8.90
C ILE A 425 -15.39 29.22 -7.84
N SER A 426 -16.46 30.02 -7.89
CA SER A 426 -16.73 31.06 -6.88
C SER A 426 -17.07 30.50 -5.49
N LYS A 427 -17.51 29.24 -5.40
CA LYS A 427 -17.84 28.55 -4.14
C LYS A 427 -16.66 27.83 -3.51
N LEU A 428 -15.53 27.72 -4.22
CA LEU A 428 -14.35 27.06 -3.69
C LEU A 428 -13.74 27.87 -2.52
N PRO A 429 -13.34 27.22 -1.42
CA PRO A 429 -12.65 27.89 -0.31
C PRO A 429 -11.30 28.48 -0.75
N GLU A 430 -10.75 29.41 0.03
CA GLU A 430 -9.67 30.33 -0.37
C GLU A 430 -8.48 29.71 -1.15
N SER A 431 -7.95 30.49 -2.10
CA SER A 431 -6.70 30.33 -2.86
C SER A 431 -6.34 28.92 -3.36
N ILE A 432 -7.03 28.49 -4.44
CA ILE A 432 -6.82 27.17 -5.06
C ILE A 432 -6.44 27.33 -6.55
N ASN A 433 -5.65 26.38 -7.06
CA ASN A 433 -5.40 26.21 -8.49
C ASN A 433 -6.51 25.36 -9.12
N VAL A 434 -7.21 25.89 -10.11
CA VAL A 434 -8.31 25.22 -10.80
C VAL A 434 -7.93 24.94 -12.25
N VAL A 435 -8.16 23.71 -12.71
CA VAL A 435 -8.01 23.34 -14.12
C VAL A 435 -9.37 22.99 -14.70
N ILE A 436 -9.84 23.80 -15.65
CA ILE A 436 -11.05 23.55 -16.42
C ILE A 436 -10.67 22.72 -17.66
N ARG A 437 -11.33 21.57 -17.83
CA ARG A 437 -11.19 20.74 -19.03
C ARG A 437 -12.41 20.96 -19.92
N ALA A 438 -12.21 21.72 -21.00
CA ALA A 438 -13.27 22.03 -21.96
C ALA A 438 -12.71 22.12 -23.38
N SER A 439 -13.49 21.64 -24.35
CA SER A 439 -13.22 21.85 -25.78
C SER A 439 -13.83 23.15 -26.31
N ASP A 440 -14.79 23.72 -25.59
CA ASP A 440 -15.51 24.93 -26.01
C ASP A 440 -14.71 26.21 -25.74
N THR A 441 -14.65 27.08 -26.74
CA THR A 441 -14.00 28.39 -26.65
C THR A 441 -14.76 29.37 -25.80
N ASP A 442 -16.08 29.20 -25.67
CA ASP A 442 -16.96 30.11 -24.95
C ASP A 442 -16.60 30.15 -23.46
N ILE A 443 -16.21 28.99 -22.91
CA ILE A 443 -15.76 28.84 -21.52
C ILE A 443 -14.51 29.69 -21.23
N LEU A 444 -13.57 29.81 -22.18
CA LEU A 444 -12.39 30.67 -22.00
C LEU A 444 -12.76 32.14 -21.95
N ILE A 445 -13.63 32.58 -22.85
CA ILE A 445 -14.08 33.97 -22.92
C ILE A 445 -14.89 34.34 -21.68
N ILE A 446 -15.78 33.46 -21.24
CA ILE A 446 -16.57 33.61 -20.01
C ILE A 446 -15.66 33.70 -18.79
N ALA A 447 -14.65 32.82 -18.69
CA ALA A 447 -13.68 32.79 -17.60
C ALA A 447 -12.84 34.08 -17.52
N VAL A 448 -12.33 34.56 -18.65
CA VAL A 448 -11.57 35.82 -18.70
C VAL A 448 -12.46 37.01 -18.36
N GLY A 449 -13.68 37.09 -18.90
CA GLY A 449 -14.55 38.25 -18.70
C GLY A 449 -15.07 38.44 -17.28
N ASN A 450 -15.17 37.35 -16.51
CA ASN A 450 -15.73 37.38 -15.15
C ASN A 450 -14.68 37.15 -14.05
N LEU A 451 -13.38 37.09 -14.38
CA LEU A 451 -12.32 36.85 -13.39
C LEU A 451 -12.33 37.90 -12.26
N HIS A 452 -12.69 39.16 -12.57
CA HIS A 452 -12.82 40.26 -11.62
C HIS A 452 -13.91 40.06 -10.55
N LYS A 453 -14.90 39.19 -10.80
CA LYS A 453 -16.01 38.90 -9.87
C LYS A 453 -15.67 37.82 -8.86
N LEU A 454 -14.56 37.10 -9.05
CA LEU A 454 -14.12 36.09 -8.10
C LEU A 454 -13.43 36.78 -6.92
N THR A 455 -14.03 36.69 -5.74
CA THR A 455 -13.52 37.31 -4.51
C THR A 455 -12.30 36.58 -3.93
N ASN A 456 -12.06 35.34 -4.36
CA ASN A 456 -10.99 34.48 -3.87
C ASN A 456 -9.80 34.53 -4.84
N LYS A 457 -8.56 34.42 -4.34
CA LYS A 457 -7.33 34.37 -5.18
C LYS A 457 -7.21 33.01 -5.91
N VAL A 458 -8.09 32.77 -6.87
CA VAL A 458 -8.10 31.52 -7.66
C VAL A 458 -7.21 31.67 -8.88
N HIS A 459 -6.38 30.67 -9.14
CA HIS A 459 -5.59 30.56 -10.36
C HIS A 459 -6.23 29.55 -11.30
N ILE A 460 -6.80 30.02 -12.41
CA ILE A 460 -7.60 29.24 -13.34
C ILE A 460 -6.79 28.94 -14.61
N TRP A 461 -6.78 27.67 -14.99
CA TRP A 461 -6.16 27.16 -16.19
C TRP A 461 -7.19 26.45 -17.06
N ILE A 462 -7.11 26.63 -18.38
CA ILE A 462 -7.91 25.86 -19.34
C ILE A 462 -7.03 24.84 -20.06
N LYS A 463 -7.42 23.58 -19.95
CA LYS A 463 -6.81 22.48 -20.70
C LYS A 463 -7.50 22.35 -22.06
N THR A 464 -6.78 22.65 -23.13
CA THR A 464 -7.29 22.58 -24.51
C THR A 464 -6.31 21.83 -25.43
N GLY A 465 -6.77 21.37 -26.60
CA GLY A 465 -6.01 20.56 -27.54
C GLY A 465 -6.17 19.05 -27.33
N LEU A 466 -5.81 18.27 -28.36
CA LEU A 466 -5.97 16.82 -28.37
C LEU A 466 -4.66 16.16 -27.93
N GLN A 467 -4.74 15.35 -26.88
CA GLN A 467 -3.60 14.58 -26.38
C GLN A 467 -3.05 13.62 -27.45
N SER A 468 -3.93 13.06 -28.29
CA SER A 468 -3.59 12.19 -29.44
C SER A 468 -2.79 12.92 -30.54
N LYS A 469 -2.96 14.22 -30.69
CA LYS A 469 -2.25 15.05 -31.68
C LYS A 469 -1.08 15.84 -31.09
N ASN A 470 -0.73 15.60 -29.81
CA ASN A 470 0.32 16.32 -29.08
C ASN A 470 0.15 17.86 -29.10
N THR A 471 -1.09 18.35 -29.17
CA THR A 471 -1.43 19.79 -29.16
C THR A 471 -1.95 20.26 -27.80
N LEU A 472 -1.85 19.40 -26.78
CA LEU A 472 -2.35 19.66 -25.44
C LEU A 472 -1.60 20.83 -24.80
N ARG A 473 -2.34 21.85 -24.40
CA ARG A 473 -1.82 23.07 -23.81
C ARG A 473 -2.69 23.50 -22.63
N TYR A 474 -2.04 24.08 -21.63
CA TYR A 474 -2.69 24.75 -20.51
C TYR A 474 -2.58 26.24 -20.72
N VAL A 475 -3.73 26.90 -20.76
CA VAL A 475 -3.84 28.34 -20.98
C VAL A 475 -4.23 28.99 -19.66
N SER A 476 -3.38 29.87 -19.14
CA SER A 476 -3.66 30.62 -17.91
C SER A 476 -4.69 31.71 -18.18
N VAL A 477 -5.85 31.63 -17.54
CA VAL A 477 -6.91 32.64 -17.63
C VAL A 477 -6.47 33.92 -16.93
N ASN A 478 -5.78 33.78 -15.79
CA ASN A 478 -5.29 34.92 -15.00
C ASN A 478 -4.23 35.74 -15.75
N ASP A 479 -3.32 35.09 -16.48
CA ASP A 479 -2.29 35.81 -17.25
C ASP A 479 -2.93 36.55 -18.44
N ILE A 480 -3.93 35.95 -19.08
CA ILE A 480 -4.69 36.60 -20.14
C ILE A 480 -5.44 37.82 -19.60
N TYR A 481 -6.15 37.68 -18.48
CA TYR A 481 -6.85 38.79 -17.84
C TYR A 481 -5.89 39.91 -17.41
N THR A 482 -4.73 39.56 -16.85
CA THR A 482 -3.71 40.55 -16.45
C THR A 482 -3.14 41.30 -17.66
N SER A 483 -2.93 40.59 -18.77
CA SER A 483 -2.41 41.18 -20.02
C SER A 483 -3.42 42.10 -20.72
N LEU A 484 -4.70 41.72 -20.74
CA LEU A 484 -5.76 42.49 -21.37
C LEU A 484 -6.24 43.66 -20.49
N GLY A 485 -6.18 43.51 -19.17
CA GLY A 485 -6.70 44.47 -18.22
C GLY A 485 -8.23 44.41 -18.10
N ASP A 486 -8.73 44.94 -16.98
CA ASP A 486 -10.11 44.77 -16.55
C ASP A 486 -11.16 45.20 -17.58
N ILE A 487 -10.94 46.35 -18.22
CA ILE A 487 -11.89 46.94 -19.19
C ILE A 487 -12.03 46.05 -20.44
N LEU A 488 -10.91 45.59 -21.02
CA LEU A 488 -10.95 44.77 -22.23
C LEU A 488 -11.44 43.36 -21.91
N SER A 489 -11.05 42.79 -20.77
CA SER A 489 -11.56 41.50 -20.32
C SER A 489 -13.08 41.51 -20.13
N GLN A 490 -13.65 42.54 -19.49
CA GLN A 490 -15.10 42.67 -19.33
C GLN A 490 -15.85 42.86 -20.67
N ALA A 491 -15.19 43.43 -21.68
CA ALA A 491 -15.76 43.61 -23.02
C ALA A 491 -15.67 42.36 -23.91
N LEU A 492 -14.83 41.38 -23.57
CA LEU A 492 -14.60 40.18 -24.39
C LEU A 492 -15.86 39.32 -24.61
N PRO A 493 -16.74 39.06 -23.61
CA PRO A 493 -17.98 38.33 -23.85
C PRO A 493 -18.89 39.02 -24.88
N ALA A 494 -18.99 40.36 -24.82
CA ALA A 494 -19.74 41.15 -25.79
C ALA A 494 -19.13 41.01 -27.19
N TYR A 495 -17.80 41.19 -27.28
CA TYR A 495 -17.07 41.10 -28.54
C TYR A 495 -17.18 39.70 -29.17
N HIS A 496 -17.05 38.65 -28.35
CA HIS A 496 -17.16 37.25 -28.79
C HIS A 496 -18.55 36.90 -29.29
N ALA A 497 -19.61 37.36 -28.61
CA ALA A 497 -20.98 37.23 -29.10
C ALA A 497 -21.17 37.94 -30.46
N LEU A 498 -20.51 39.09 -30.69
CA LEU A 498 -20.56 39.79 -31.98
C LEU A 498 -19.76 39.07 -33.09
N THR A 499 -18.58 38.53 -32.77
CA THR A 499 -17.61 38.05 -33.76
C THR A 499 -17.61 36.54 -34.00
N GLY A 500 -18.23 35.74 -33.14
CA GLY A 500 -18.29 34.29 -33.30
C GLY A 500 -18.34 33.50 -31.99
N SER A 501 -19.53 33.44 -31.37
CA SER A 501 -19.96 32.29 -30.57
C SER A 501 -20.78 31.37 -31.49
N ASP A 502 -20.53 30.06 -31.43
CA ASP A 502 -21.28 29.09 -32.26
C ASP A 502 -22.76 28.98 -31.83
N TYR A 503 -23.14 29.51 -30.66
CA TYR A 503 -24.52 29.46 -30.13
C TYR A 503 -25.19 30.80 -29.85
N THR A 504 -24.47 31.93 -29.82
CA THR A 504 -25.10 33.26 -29.69
C THR A 504 -24.71 34.20 -30.83
N ALA A 505 -25.63 34.34 -31.79
CA ALA A 505 -25.74 35.43 -32.76
C ALA A 505 -24.44 36.09 -33.26
N SER A 506 -23.50 35.32 -33.86
CA SER A 506 -22.40 35.95 -34.59
C SER A 506 -22.94 36.82 -35.73
N PHE A 507 -22.57 38.11 -35.77
CA PHE A 507 -22.93 39.02 -36.86
C PHE A 507 -22.25 38.64 -38.19
N ALA A 508 -21.19 37.83 -38.13
CA ALA A 508 -20.41 37.46 -39.30
C ALA A 508 -21.10 36.44 -40.23
N ARG A 509 -22.10 35.68 -39.73
CA ARG A 509 -22.69 34.54 -40.47
C ARG A 509 -24.19 34.63 -40.75
N LYS A 510 -24.91 35.68 -40.30
CA LYS A 510 -26.33 35.87 -40.63
C LYS A 510 -26.53 37.13 -41.48
N GLU A 511 -26.82 36.93 -42.76
CA GLU A 511 -27.60 37.89 -43.55
C GLU A 511 -29.03 37.98 -42.97
N ALA A 512 -29.21 38.70 -41.86
CA ALA A 512 -30.54 38.93 -41.30
C ALA A 512 -30.65 40.36 -40.75
N ASN A 513 -31.30 41.19 -41.56
CA ASN A 513 -31.97 42.47 -41.31
C ASN A 513 -31.56 43.27 -40.04
N PRO A 514 -31.01 44.50 -40.15
CA PRO A 514 -30.44 45.26 -39.02
C PRO A 514 -31.43 45.78 -37.96
N ASN A 515 -32.72 45.44 -38.05
CA ASN A 515 -33.78 46.24 -37.43
C ASN A 515 -34.45 45.67 -36.18
N PHE A 516 -34.03 44.54 -35.63
CA PHE A 516 -34.55 44.08 -34.33
C PHE A 516 -33.47 43.32 -33.57
N PHE A 517 -32.63 44.05 -32.85
CA PHE A 517 -31.86 43.47 -31.75
C PHE A 517 -32.28 44.19 -30.47
N ASN A 518 -32.97 43.48 -29.59
CA ASN A 518 -33.29 43.92 -28.23
C ASN A 518 -32.28 43.24 -27.28
N PRO A 519 -31.20 43.93 -26.85
CA PRO A 519 -30.21 43.36 -25.94
C PRO A 519 -30.83 42.89 -24.61
N GLU A 520 -31.92 43.55 -24.21
CA GLU A 520 -32.69 43.28 -23.00
C GLU A 520 -33.34 41.88 -22.96
N GLU A 521 -33.63 41.28 -24.11
CA GLU A 521 -34.19 39.92 -24.19
C GLU A 521 -33.10 38.83 -24.11
N HIS A 522 -31.82 39.20 -24.08
CA HIS A 522 -30.67 38.29 -24.12
C HIS A 522 -29.69 38.52 -22.95
N GLY A 523 -30.21 38.97 -21.80
CA GLY A 523 -29.45 39.09 -20.55
C GLY A 523 -28.67 40.41 -20.38
N TRP A 524 -28.88 41.41 -21.23
CA TRP A 524 -28.24 42.73 -21.10
C TRP A 524 -29.19 43.77 -20.53
N LEU A 525 -28.87 44.36 -19.37
CA LEU A 525 -29.60 45.48 -18.79
C LEU A 525 -28.96 46.82 -19.17
N LEU A 526 -29.78 47.82 -19.47
CA LEU A 526 -29.30 49.19 -19.65
C LEU A 526 -29.25 49.90 -18.29
N VAL A 527 -28.06 50.12 -17.75
CA VAL A 527 -27.83 50.81 -16.47
C VAL A 527 -26.99 52.08 -16.73
N ASP A 528 -27.51 53.25 -16.36
CA ASP A 528 -26.87 54.56 -16.57
C ASP A 528 -26.43 54.84 -18.02
N GLY A 529 -27.24 54.39 -18.98
CA GLY A 529 -26.97 54.56 -20.42
C GLY A 529 -25.87 53.65 -20.98
N ARG A 530 -25.47 52.61 -20.24
CA ARG A 530 -24.53 51.57 -20.70
C ARG A 530 -25.16 50.19 -20.54
N TYR A 531 -24.99 49.32 -21.53
CA TYR A 531 -25.42 47.93 -21.43
C TYR A 531 -24.48 47.15 -20.51
N GLN A 532 -25.03 46.52 -19.48
CA GLN A 532 -24.36 45.61 -18.54
C GLN A 532 -24.98 44.22 -18.66
N LEU A 533 -24.16 43.18 -18.70
CA LEU A 533 -24.61 41.80 -18.82
C LEU A 533 -24.94 41.21 -17.44
N GLU A 534 -26.21 40.87 -17.20
CA GLU A 534 -26.71 40.28 -15.96
C GLU A 534 -26.93 38.78 -16.15
N TRP A 535 -26.04 37.97 -15.56
CA TRP A 535 -25.92 36.54 -15.86
C TRP A 535 -26.87 35.61 -15.08
N PHE A 536 -27.45 36.08 -13.97
CA PHE A 536 -28.22 35.23 -13.07
C PHE A 536 -29.67 35.71 -12.98
N ILE A 537 -30.54 35.19 -13.85
CA ILE A 537 -31.98 35.43 -13.75
C ILE A 537 -32.64 34.22 -13.09
N GLY A 538 -33.27 34.45 -11.93
CA GLY A 538 -34.04 33.45 -11.18
C GLY A 538 -33.26 32.68 -10.09
N PRO A 539 -33.98 32.01 -9.17
CA PRO A 539 -33.39 31.23 -8.08
C PRO A 539 -32.57 30.05 -8.61
N GLN A 540 -31.30 29.98 -8.20
CA GLN A 540 -30.27 29.09 -8.78
C GLN A 540 -30.16 27.72 -8.08
N THR A 541 -31.06 27.43 -7.14
CA THR A 541 -31.16 26.15 -6.41
C THR A 541 -32.62 25.69 -6.40
N PRO A 542 -32.93 24.39 -6.63
CA PRO A 542 -34.26 23.88 -6.31
C PRO A 542 -34.50 24.08 -4.81
N SER A 543 -35.70 24.53 -4.44
CA SER A 543 -35.99 24.93 -3.06
C SER A 543 -35.97 23.75 -2.06
N THR A 544 -36.00 22.50 -2.55
CA THR A 544 -36.03 21.28 -1.73
C THR A 544 -35.44 20.07 -2.47
N LEU A 545 -34.78 19.18 -1.73
CA LEU A 545 -34.13 17.94 -2.23
C LEU A 545 -35.07 16.99 -2.99
N GLU A 546 -36.38 17.04 -2.75
CA GLU A 546 -37.36 16.10 -3.31
C GLU A 546 -37.60 16.27 -4.83
N GLU A 547 -37.20 17.41 -5.42
CA GLU A 547 -37.36 17.65 -6.87
C GLU A 547 -36.30 16.91 -7.71
N ILE A 548 -35.20 16.45 -7.11
CA ILE A 548 -34.11 15.74 -7.81
C ILE A 548 -34.43 14.25 -8.00
N CYS A 549 -35.21 13.64 -7.09
CA CYS A 549 -35.48 12.19 -7.09
C CYS A 549 -36.62 11.72 -8.01
N LYS A 550 -37.14 12.57 -8.91
CA LYS A 550 -38.22 12.18 -9.85
C LYS A 550 -37.79 12.32 -11.31
N ILE A 551 -36.79 11.54 -11.71
CA ILE A 551 -36.64 11.14 -13.12
C ILE A 551 -36.58 9.61 -13.13
N PRO A 552 -37.59 8.89 -13.66
CA PRO A 552 -37.48 7.46 -13.89
C PRO A 552 -36.37 7.21 -14.91
N ALA A 553 -35.53 6.20 -14.67
CA ALA A 553 -34.55 5.74 -15.65
C ALA A 553 -35.24 5.43 -16.99
N PRO A 554 -34.75 5.94 -18.13
CA PRO A 554 -35.28 5.51 -19.41
C PRO A 554 -34.90 4.04 -19.64
N ASP A 555 -35.88 3.27 -20.12
CA ASP A 555 -35.78 1.86 -20.44
C ASP A 555 -34.55 1.54 -21.29
N ILE A 556 -33.82 0.49 -20.89
CA ILE A 556 -32.73 -0.09 -21.66
C ILE A 556 -33.39 -0.88 -22.80
N ASP A 557 -33.36 -0.35 -24.02
CA ASP A 557 -33.63 -1.13 -25.23
C ASP A 557 -32.42 -2.05 -25.50
N GLU A 558 -32.68 -3.35 -25.51
CA GLU A 558 -31.73 -4.46 -25.64
C GLU A 558 -31.10 -4.65 -27.04
N ASP A 559 -31.11 -3.65 -27.92
CA ASP A 559 -30.85 -3.86 -29.36
C ASP A 559 -29.71 -3.04 -29.99
N ASP A 560 -28.62 -2.72 -29.27
CA ASP A 560 -27.41 -2.16 -29.93
C ASP A 560 -26.08 -2.67 -29.33
N VAL A 561 -25.98 -3.99 -29.17
CA VAL A 561 -24.69 -4.68 -29.04
C VAL A 561 -24.35 -5.39 -30.35
N PHE A 562 -23.23 -4.95 -30.96
CA PHE A 562 -22.38 -5.57 -31.99
C PHE A 562 -22.46 -5.09 -33.45
N TYR A 563 -21.24 -4.84 -33.96
CA TYR A 563 -20.72 -4.84 -35.34
C TYR A 563 -20.63 -3.52 -36.13
N ASN A 564 -19.40 -2.95 -36.16
CA ASN A 564 -18.45 -2.94 -37.31
C ASN A 564 -17.46 -1.77 -37.09
N ALA A 565 -16.13 -1.92 -36.97
CA ALA A 565 -15.16 -2.59 -37.84
C ALA A 565 -15.31 -2.28 -39.34
N SER A 566 -14.86 -1.09 -39.74
CA SER A 566 -14.30 -0.77 -41.07
C SER A 566 -13.55 0.57 -40.90
N SER A 567 -12.21 0.60 -40.95
CA SER A 567 -11.39 0.74 -42.17
C SER A 567 -11.77 1.96 -43.01
N ASP A 568 -10.74 2.74 -43.34
CA ASP A 568 -10.56 3.74 -44.42
C ASP A 568 -9.89 4.96 -43.78
N GLU A 569 -8.54 5.06 -43.75
CA GLU A 569 -7.66 5.39 -44.89
C GLU A 569 -8.17 6.57 -45.73
N ASP A 570 -7.27 7.55 -45.90
CA ASP A 570 -7.30 8.72 -46.80
C ASP A 570 -7.99 10.03 -46.31
N GLU A 571 -7.24 10.89 -45.60
CA GLU A 571 -6.49 12.06 -46.14
C GLU A 571 -5.83 12.90 -45.03
#